data_AF-A0A2H0YUL2-F1
#
_entry.id   AF-A0A2H0YUL2-F1
#
_cell.length_a   1.000
_cell.length_b   1.000
_cell.length_c   1.000
_cell.angle_alpha   90.00
_cell.angle_beta   90.00
_cell.angle_gamma   90.00
#
_symmetry.space_group_name_H-M   'P 1'
#
loop_
_entity.id
_entity.type
_entity.pdbx_description
1 polymer ?
#
loop_
_entity_poly.entity_id
_entity_poly.type
_entity_poly.pdbx_seq_one_letter_code
_entity_poly.pdbx_strand_id
1 'polypeptide(L)'
;MRLKKIIYLFLSIVLGLILSFLIHALIEIIYLQNVNSATVNWHSVLGKGSCALPIWLQIGLPILGIVGGYLLGCWWWRIVYIEHRHGKFKNNNLN
;
A
#
# COMPACT_ATOMS: atom_id res chain seq x y z
N MET A 1 8.91 -9.64 -22.58
CA MET A 1 7.74 -8.75 -22.36
C MET A 1 6.91 -9.14 -21.13
N ARG A 2 6.44 -10.40 -20.99
CA ARG A 2 5.53 -10.81 -19.90
C ARG A 2 6.18 -10.89 -18.49
N LEU A 3 7.42 -11.35 -18.38
CA LEU A 3 8.11 -11.50 -17.09
C LEU A 3 8.34 -10.15 -16.38
N LYS A 4 8.76 -9.12 -17.14
CA LYS A 4 8.93 -7.75 -16.61
C LYS A 4 7.64 -7.19 -16.02
N LYS A 5 6.50 -7.47 -16.66
CA LYS A 5 5.17 -7.09 -16.18
C LYS A 5 4.81 -7.77 -14.85
N ILE A 6 5.11 -9.06 -14.73
CA ILE A 6 4.84 -9.83 -13.50
C ILE A 6 5.70 -9.31 -12.35
N ILE A 7 7.00 -9.10 -12.58
CA ILE A 7 7.92 -8.55 -11.56
C ILE A 7 7.45 -7.17 -11.11
N TYR A 8 7.03 -6.31 -12.05
CA TYR A 8 6.54 -4.97 -11.74
C TYR A 8 5.26 -4.99 -10.89
N LEU A 9 4.29 -5.84 -11.26
CA LEU A 9 3.06 -6.01 -10.48
C LEU A 9 3.36 -6.58 -9.09
N PHE A 10 4.27 -7.56 -9.00
CA PHE A 10 4.67 -8.14 -7.73
C PHE A 10 5.33 -7.10 -6.81
N LEU A 11 6.28 -6.31 -7.33
CA LEU A 11 6.89 -5.20 -6.58
C LEU A 11 5.85 -4.19 -6.11
N SER A 12 4.86 -3.87 -6.94
CA SER A 12 3.80 -2.93 -6.56
C SER A 12 2.88 -3.46 -5.46
N ILE A 13 2.60 -4.76 -5.46
CA ILE A 13 1.83 -5.41 -4.38
C ILE A 13 2.64 -5.40 -3.08
N VAL A 14 3.93 -5.74 -3.14
CA VAL A 14 4.84 -5.68 -1.98
C VAL A 14 4.93 -4.26 -1.43
N LEU A 15 5.04 -3.26 -2.31
CA LEU A 15 5.04 -1.85 -1.92
C LEU A 15 3.73 -1.44 -1.24
N GLY A 16 2.58 -1.84 -1.78
CA GLY A 16 1.27 -1.58 -1.17
C GLY A 16 1.12 -2.24 0.20
N LEU A 17 1.69 -3.43 0.38
CA LEU A 17 1.70 -4.13 1.67
C LEU A 17 2.60 -3.42 2.70
N ILE A 18 3.80 -2.98 2.31
CA ILE A 18 4.67 -2.16 3.18
C ILE A 18 3.98 -0.85 3.58
N LEU A 19 3.32 -0.19 2.63
CA LEU A 19 2.62 1.07 2.88
C LEU A 19 1.45 0.88 3.85
N SER A 20 0.75 -0.25 3.77
CA SER A 20 -0.31 -0.61 4.70
C SER A 20 0.21 -0.78 6.14
N PHE A 21 1.34 -1.46 6.32
CA PHE A 21 2.01 -1.53 7.63
C PHE A 21 2.42 -0.15 8.16
N LEU A 22 2.91 0.73 7.27
CA LEU A 22 3.33 2.08 7.65
C LEU A 22 2.14 2.94 8.10
N ILE A 23 1.00 2.87 7.40
CA ILE A 23 -0.24 3.54 7.79
C ILE A 23 -0.75 2.99 9.12
N HIS A 24 -0.70 1.67 9.31
CA HIS A 24 -1.10 1.04 10.57
C HIS A 24 -0.29 1.59 11.75
N ALA A 25 1.03 1.64 11.61
CA ALA A 25 1.93 2.17 12.63
C ALA A 25 1.68 3.67 12.90
N LEU A 26 1.43 4.47 11.86
CA LEU A 26 1.10 5.89 12.00
C LEU A 26 -0.18 6.12 12.80
N ILE A 27 -1.24 5.36 12.48
CA ILE A 27 -2.52 5.46 13.19
C ILE A 27 -2.33 5.03 14.65
N GLU A 28 -1.55 3.99 14.91
CA GLU A 28 -1.24 3.55 16.27
C GLU A 28 -0.48 4.61 17.08
N ILE A 29 0.53 5.26 16.49
CA ILE A 29 1.28 6.35 17.13
C ILE A 29 0.36 7.52 17.47
N ILE A 30 -0.46 7.97 16.52
CA ILE A 30 -1.40 9.09 16.74
C ILE A 30 -2.43 8.72 17.83
N TYR A 31 -2.95 7.49 17.79
CA TYR A 31 -3.94 7.03 18.77
C TYR A 31 -3.34 6.98 20.18
N LEU A 32 -2.12 6.46 20.34
CA LEU A 32 -1.41 6.41 21.61
C LEU A 32 -1.03 7.81 22.13
N GLN A 33 -0.79 8.77 21.25
CA GLN A 33 -0.54 10.16 21.65
C GLN A 33 -1.80 10.88 22.14
N ASN A 34 -2.98 10.52 21.62
CA ASN A 34 -4.24 11.19 21.94
C ASN A 34 -5.03 10.55 23.09
N VAL A 35 -4.67 9.35 23.53
CA VAL A 35 -5.38 8.62 24.60
C VAL A 35 -4.59 8.69 25.90
N ASN A 36 -5.22 9.17 26.97
CA ASN A 36 -4.68 9.06 28.33
C ASN A 36 -4.53 7.58 28.70
N SER A 37 -3.38 7.21 29.28
CA SER A 37 -2.93 5.83 29.55
C SER A 37 -3.90 4.90 30.30
N ALA A 38 -5.01 5.42 30.83
CA ALA A 38 -6.01 4.69 31.59
C ALA A 38 -7.13 4.04 30.73
N THR A 39 -7.32 4.45 29.48
CA THR A 39 -8.47 4.00 28.65
C THR A 39 -8.06 3.14 27.44
N VAL A 40 -6.77 2.78 27.34
CA VAL A 40 -6.30 1.95 26.23
C VAL A 40 -6.71 0.50 26.48
N ASN A 41 -7.74 0.05 25.78
CA ASN A 41 -8.16 -1.35 25.81
C ASN A 41 -7.27 -2.14 24.84
N TRP A 42 -6.25 -2.80 25.39
CA TRP A 42 -5.30 -3.59 24.63
C TRP A 42 -5.96 -4.87 24.12
N HIS A 43 -6.14 -4.97 22.81
CA HIS A 43 -6.69 -6.17 22.19
C HIS A 43 -5.58 -7.08 21.65
N SER A 44 -5.72 -8.38 21.94
CA SER A 44 -4.75 -9.40 21.54
C SER A 44 -5.36 -10.28 20.47
N VAL A 45 -4.85 -10.21 19.23
CA VAL A 45 -5.29 -11.13 18.16
C VAL A 45 -4.53 -12.47 18.22
N LEU A 46 -3.34 -12.50 18.84
CA LEU A 46 -2.45 -13.68 18.89
C LEU A 46 -1.82 -13.91 20.28
N GLY A 47 -2.52 -13.54 21.36
CA GLY A 47 -2.19 -14.03 22.71
C GLY A 47 -1.09 -13.30 23.50
N LYS A 48 -0.52 -12.19 23.01
CA LYS A 48 0.29 -11.28 23.83
C LYS A 48 0.01 -9.83 23.43
N GLY A 49 -0.57 -9.06 24.35
CA GLY A 49 -1.15 -7.73 24.13
C GLY A 49 -0.14 -6.70 23.66
N SER A 50 -0.11 -6.45 22.35
CA SER A 50 0.77 -5.47 21.73
C SER A 50 0.08 -4.59 20.69
N CYS A 51 -1.26 -4.67 20.57
CA CYS A 51 -2.01 -3.86 19.59
C CYS A 51 -3.13 -3.10 20.30
N ALA A 52 -3.06 -1.77 20.24
CA ALA A 52 -4.09 -0.88 20.77
C ALA A 52 -5.24 -0.66 19.79
N LEU A 53 -5.06 -1.06 18.52
CA LEU A 53 -6.03 -0.82 17.45
C LEU A 53 -7.09 -1.94 17.34
N PRO A 54 -8.33 -1.60 16.97
CA PRO A 54 -9.40 -2.57 16.75
C PRO A 54 -9.06 -3.55 15.63
N ILE A 55 -9.49 -4.81 15.79
CA ILE A 55 -9.20 -5.93 14.88
C ILE A 55 -9.62 -5.67 13.42
N TRP A 56 -10.66 -4.86 13.23
CA TRP A 56 -11.13 -4.40 11.92
C TRP A 56 -10.07 -3.62 11.15
N LEU A 57 -9.30 -2.76 11.83
CA LEU A 57 -8.21 -2.04 11.19
C LEU A 57 -7.04 -2.98 10.89
N GLN A 58 -6.77 -3.92 11.79
CA GLN A 58 -5.66 -4.85 11.66
C GLN A 58 -5.81 -5.80 10.46
N ILE A 59 -7.05 -6.20 10.15
CA ILE A 59 -7.38 -7.04 9.00
C ILE A 59 -7.71 -6.19 7.76
N GLY A 60 -8.37 -5.05 7.95
CA GLY A 60 -8.79 -4.16 6.85
C GLY A 60 -7.62 -3.49 6.14
N LEU A 61 -6.61 -3.02 6.88
CA LEU A 61 -5.45 -2.36 6.29
C LEU A 61 -4.67 -3.27 5.33
N PRO A 62 -4.28 -4.52 5.67
CA PRO A 62 -3.54 -5.36 4.74
C PRO A 62 -4.36 -5.71 3.50
N ILE A 63 -5.68 -5.92 3.64
CA ILE A 63 -6.57 -6.12 2.50
C ILE A 63 -6.57 -4.88 1.58
N LEU A 64 -6.72 -3.68 2.15
CA LEU A 64 -6.65 -2.43 1.40
C LEU A 64 -5.27 -2.20 0.78
N GLY A 65 -4.18 -2.61 1.45
CA GLY A 65 -2.82 -2.54 0.94
C GLY A 65 -2.61 -3.43 -0.27
N ILE A 66 -3.16 -4.65 -0.26
CA ILE A 66 -3.10 -5.58 -1.39
C ILE A 66 -3.93 -5.05 -2.57
N VAL A 67 -5.18 -4.66 -2.32
CA VAL A 67 -6.08 -4.13 -3.36
C VAL A 67 -5.54 -2.84 -3.95
N GLY A 68 -5.10 -1.92 -3.08
CA GLY A 68 -4.48 -0.65 -3.47
C GLY A 68 -3.18 -0.85 -4.22
N GLY A 69 -2.28 -1.72 -3.74
CA GLY A 69 -1.02 -2.05 -4.39
C GLY A 69 -1.20 -2.67 -5.77
N TYR A 70 -2.22 -3.52 -5.95
CA TYR A 70 -2.59 -4.10 -7.24
C TYR A 70 -3.14 -3.05 -8.22
N LEU A 71 -4.05 -2.18 -7.75
CA LEU A 71 -4.62 -1.09 -8.56
C LEU A 71 -3.54 -0.09 -8.98
N LEU A 72 -2.68 0.35 -8.04
CA LEU A 72 -1.55 1.22 -8.35
C LEU A 72 -0.62 0.57 -9.37
N GLY A 73 -0.29 -0.73 -9.20
CA GLY A 73 0.57 -1.45 -10.12
C GLY A 73 0.00 -1.53 -11.54
N CYS A 74 -1.31 -1.77 -11.65
CA CYS A 74 -2.02 -1.75 -12.93
C CYS A 74 -2.06 -0.34 -13.55
N TRP A 75 -2.34 0.69 -12.74
CA TRP A 75 -2.46 2.07 -13.21
C TRP A 75 -1.11 2.62 -13.67
N TRP A 76 -0.06 2.40 -12.88
CA TRP A 76 1.30 2.83 -13.22
C TRP A 76 1.87 2.06 -14.42
N TRP A 77 1.57 0.75 -14.53
CA TRP A 77 1.92 -0.02 -15.73
C TRP A 77 1.27 0.58 -16.98
N ARG A 78 -0.01 0.95 -16.91
CA ARG A 78 -0.71 1.60 -18.02
C ARG A 78 -0.07 2.95 -18.37
N ILE A 79 0.25 3.79 -17.38
CA ILE A 79 0.88 5.10 -17.62
C ILE A 79 2.26 4.97 -18.27
N VAL A 80 3.12 4.07 -17.76
CA VAL A 80 4.51 3.93 -18.22
C VAL A 80 4.60 3.18 -19.55
N TYR A 81 3.88 2.06 -19.70
CA TYR A 81 4.06 1.14 -20.82
C TYR A 81 2.99 1.24 -21.92
N ILE A 82 1.79 1.75 -21.63
CA ILE A 82 0.74 1.89 -22.64
C ILE A 82 0.68 3.32 -23.14
N GLU A 83 0.60 4.27 -22.22
CA GLU A 83 0.45 5.68 -22.58
C GLU A 83 1.78 6.31 -23.00
N HIS A 84 2.91 5.62 -22.79
CA HIS A 84 4.26 6.08 -23.09
C HIS A 84 4.43 7.57 -22.74
N ARG A 85 3.89 8.01 -21.59
CA ARG A 85 4.08 9.40 -21.11
C ARG A 85 5.50 9.63 -20.57
N HIS A 86 6.48 9.01 -21.19
CA HIS A 86 7.83 9.55 -21.24
C HIS A 86 7.76 10.66 -22.29
N GLY A 87 8.02 11.90 -21.86
CA GLY A 87 7.77 13.12 -22.62
C GLY A 87 7.99 12.98 -24.13
N LYS A 88 6.99 13.42 -24.90
CA LYS A 88 6.98 13.62 -26.35
C LYS A 88 8.33 13.35 -27.03
N PHE A 89 8.56 12.13 -27.52
CA PHE A 89 9.39 11.98 -28.71
C PHE A 89 8.46 11.77 -29.90
N LYS A 90 7.87 12.89 -30.34
CA LYS A 90 7.22 13.00 -31.64
C LYS A 90 8.34 12.90 -32.68
N ASN A 91 8.58 11.71 -33.20
CA ASN A 91 9.45 11.54 -34.35
C ASN A 91 8.74 12.13 -35.58
N ASN A 92 8.93 13.43 -35.84
CA ASN A 92 8.57 14.03 -37.13
C ASN A 92 9.60 13.58 -38.17
N ASN A 93 9.40 12.38 -38.72
CA ASN A 93 10.02 11.96 -39.97
C ASN A 93 8.90 11.48 -40.89
N LEU A 94 8.21 12.44 -41.49
CA LEU A 94 7.42 12.22 -42.70
C LEU A 94 7.81 13.33 -43.68
N ASN A 95 8.64 12.90 -44.64
CA ASN A 95 8.91 13.41 -45.99
C ASN A 95 8.59 14.88 -46.31
#